data_AF-A0A2V5YXY1-F1
#
_entry.id   AF-A0A2V5YXY1-F1
#
_cell.length_a   1.000
_cell.length_b   1.000
_cell.length_c   1.000
_cell.angle_alpha   90.00
_cell.angle_beta   90.00
_cell.angle_gamma   90.00
#
_symmetry.space_group_name_H-M   'P 1'
#
loop_
_entity.id
_entity.type
_entity.pdbx_description
1 polymer ?
#
loop_
_entity_poly.entity_id
_entity_poly.type
_entity_poly.pdbx_seq_one_letter_code
_entity_poly.pdbx_strand_id
1 'polypeptide(L)'
;MIFATAASTASDMQVAESYTRQIPSRLVAYAEPKWLKRQQYVYRRKVLPIEGGRVLLRLTQNPIVEVDPSTRECEALGWDIRMPCDKVENLSKEMARRFLDLFSKADAGRLTEAERSSWLKILDHVDFVAFSIDRAAPHYLEGTLERMEPVCIVEWHDGERQRIDWQVARAFSALRAGDQFGAYVKLGKDNSVRSIERIVLLATDGE
;
A
#
# COMPACT_ATOMS: atom_id res chain seq x y z
N MET A 1 -101.68 -8.31 18.82
CA MET A 1 -101.74 -7.11 19.69
C MET A 1 -102.09 -7.58 21.10
N ILE A 2 -101.15 -7.51 22.04
CA ILE A 2 -101.25 -7.25 23.50
C ILE A 2 -99.81 -7.21 24.05
N PHE A 3 -99.63 -6.35 25.03
CA PHE A 3 -98.44 -5.69 25.57
C PHE A 3 -97.54 -6.54 26.49
N ALA A 4 -96.25 -6.15 26.62
CA ALA A 4 -95.60 -5.66 27.87
C ALA A 4 -94.06 -5.51 27.64
N THR A 5 -93.44 -4.32 27.60
CA THR A 5 -92.87 -3.48 28.72
C THR A 5 -92.02 -4.28 29.73
N ALA A 6 -90.80 -3.90 30.15
CA ALA A 6 -90.24 -2.56 30.33
C ALA A 6 -88.69 -2.54 30.53
N ALA A 7 -88.14 -1.32 30.41
CA ALA A 7 -87.10 -0.64 31.23
C ALA A 7 -85.67 -1.23 31.31
N SER A 8 -84.65 -0.49 30.82
CA SER A 8 -83.87 0.56 31.54
C SER A 8 -82.81 -0.08 32.44
N THR A 9 -81.51 0.23 32.43
CA THR A 9 -80.86 1.56 32.52
C THR A 9 -79.33 1.34 32.38
N ALA A 10 -78.60 2.39 31.93
CA ALA A 10 -77.24 2.86 32.27
C ALA A 10 -76.16 1.87 32.80
N SER A 11 -74.86 1.99 32.59
CA SER A 11 -73.97 3.09 32.20
C SER A 11 -72.59 2.48 31.95
N ASP A 12 -71.83 3.14 31.09
CA ASP A 12 -70.38 3.42 31.20
C ASP A 12 -69.37 2.40 31.73
N MET A 13 -68.31 2.33 30.93
CA MET A 13 -66.89 2.26 31.33
C MET A 13 -66.30 0.94 31.83
N GLN A 14 -65.24 0.56 31.10
CA GLN A 14 -64.15 -0.36 31.47
C GLN A 14 -64.59 -1.83 31.50
N VAL A 15 -64.21 -2.65 30.52
CA VAL A 15 -62.87 -3.25 30.47
C VAL A 15 -62.36 -3.32 29.02
N ALA A 16 -61.45 -2.41 28.68
CA ALA A 16 -60.58 -2.55 27.53
C ALA A 16 -59.36 -3.38 27.95
N GLU A 17 -59.53 -4.69 28.10
CA GLU A 17 -58.42 -5.61 28.25
C GLU A 17 -58.61 -6.80 27.32
N SER A 18 -57.49 -7.17 26.69
CA SER A 18 -57.21 -8.51 26.17
C SER A 18 -57.81 -8.92 24.81
N TYR A 19 -57.45 -8.20 23.74
CA TYR A 19 -57.21 -8.85 22.44
C TYR A 19 -55.97 -8.28 21.72
N THR A 20 -54.85 -8.19 22.43
CA THR A 20 -53.54 -8.23 21.78
C THR A 20 -53.30 -9.67 21.33
N ARG A 21 -53.85 -10.04 20.17
CA ARG A 21 -53.44 -11.28 19.49
C ARG A 21 -51.95 -11.15 19.20
N GLN A 22 -51.18 -11.87 20.01
CA GLN A 22 -49.75 -12.11 19.85
C GLN A 22 -49.51 -12.53 18.40
N ILE A 23 -48.95 -11.62 17.60
CA ILE A 23 -48.26 -11.99 16.37
C ILE A 23 -47.07 -12.83 16.86
N PRO A 24 -46.95 -14.11 16.47
CA PRO A 24 -45.76 -14.86 16.81
C PRO A 24 -44.60 -14.21 16.05
N SER A 25 -43.77 -13.45 16.76
CA SER A 25 -42.51 -12.90 16.30
C SER A 25 -41.51 -14.03 16.06
N ARG A 26 -41.82 -14.98 15.18
CA ARG A 26 -40.79 -15.77 14.52
C ARG A 26 -40.22 -14.86 13.44
N LEU A 27 -39.26 -14.04 13.84
CA LEU A 27 -38.20 -13.60 12.94
C LEU A 27 -37.62 -14.87 12.33
N VAL A 28 -38.13 -15.25 11.16
CA VAL A 28 -37.42 -16.14 10.26
C VAL A 28 -36.16 -15.35 9.93
N ALA A 29 -35.05 -15.70 10.57
CA ALA A 29 -33.74 -15.34 10.08
C ALA A 29 -33.66 -15.97 8.69
N TYR A 30 -34.06 -15.22 7.67
CA TYR A 30 -33.75 -15.55 6.29
C TYR A 30 -32.24 -15.55 6.25
N ALA A 31 -31.65 -16.74 6.35
CA ALA A 31 -30.23 -16.92 6.14
C ALA A 31 -29.93 -16.24 4.80
N GLU A 32 -29.10 -15.18 4.85
CA GLU A 32 -28.83 -14.39 3.67
C GLU A 32 -28.48 -15.32 2.51
N PRO A 33 -29.15 -15.19 1.36
CA PRO A 33 -28.88 -16.04 0.22
C PRO A 33 -27.37 -16.10 -0.04
N LYS A 34 -26.82 -17.28 -0.32
CA LYS A 34 -25.37 -17.47 -0.48
C LYS A 34 -24.73 -16.55 -1.53
N TRP A 35 -25.51 -15.98 -2.45
CA TRP A 35 -25.09 -15.01 -3.46
C TRP A 35 -24.98 -13.55 -2.95
N LEU A 36 -25.51 -13.24 -1.76
CA LEU A 36 -25.31 -11.98 -1.04
C LEU A 36 -24.05 -11.99 -0.17
N LYS A 37 -23.37 -13.13 -0.05
CA LYS A 37 -22.09 -13.19 0.65
C LYS A 37 -21.05 -12.39 -0.12
N ARG A 38 -20.32 -11.56 0.62
CA ARG A 38 -19.12 -10.86 0.15
C ARG A 38 -18.18 -11.84 -0.54
N GLN A 39 -17.84 -11.54 -1.79
CA GLN A 39 -16.96 -12.38 -2.60
C GLN A 39 -15.53 -11.82 -2.56
N GLN A 40 -14.54 -12.69 -2.46
CA GLN A 40 -13.13 -12.28 -2.40
C GLN A 40 -12.41 -12.64 -3.69
N TYR A 41 -11.62 -11.69 -4.18
CA TYR A 41 -10.83 -11.81 -5.40
C TYR A 41 -9.38 -11.47 -5.13
N VAL A 42 -8.47 -12.15 -5.83
CA VAL A 42 -7.04 -11.87 -5.77
C VAL A 42 -6.68 -10.83 -6.82
N TYR A 43 -6.22 -9.67 -6.38
CA TYR A 43 -5.68 -8.64 -7.25
C TYR A 43 -4.23 -8.99 -7.62
N ARG A 44 -3.98 -9.37 -8.88
CA ARG A 44 -2.71 -9.99 -9.30
C ARG A 44 -1.55 -9.02 -9.51
N ARG A 45 -1.69 -7.74 -9.15
CA ARG A 45 -0.61 -6.75 -9.27
C ARG A 45 0.11 -6.58 -7.93
N LYS A 46 1.37 -7.02 -7.89
CA LYS A 46 2.26 -6.87 -6.71
C LYS A 46 3.22 -5.68 -6.82
N VAL A 47 3.22 -4.95 -7.93
CA VAL A 47 4.10 -3.80 -8.12
C VAL A 47 3.24 -2.60 -8.44
N LEU A 48 3.35 -1.58 -7.59
CA LEU A 48 2.62 -0.32 -7.72
C LEU A 48 3.63 0.77 -8.08
N PRO A 49 3.56 1.36 -9.30
CA PRO A 49 4.49 2.39 -9.71
C PRO A 49 4.22 3.70 -8.95
N ILE A 50 5.28 4.32 -8.46
CA ILE A 50 5.31 5.61 -7.77
C ILE A 50 6.26 6.55 -8.54
N GLU A 51 6.04 7.87 -8.45
CA GLU A 51 6.91 8.89 -9.07
C GLU A 51 7.16 8.66 -10.57
N GLY A 52 6.08 8.39 -11.32
CA GLY A 52 6.17 8.12 -12.77
C GLY A 52 6.88 6.80 -13.10
N GLY A 53 7.00 5.87 -12.14
CA GLY A 53 7.64 4.57 -12.30
C GLY A 53 9.12 4.53 -11.88
N ARG A 54 9.66 5.64 -11.36
CA ARG A 54 11.04 5.70 -10.85
C ARG A 54 11.20 4.92 -9.54
N VAL A 55 10.15 4.90 -8.73
CA VAL A 55 10.08 4.16 -7.47
C VAL A 55 9.00 3.10 -7.60
N LEU A 56 9.30 1.87 -7.17
CA LEU A 56 8.35 0.77 -7.22
C LEU A 56 7.98 0.33 -5.80
N LEU A 57 6.71 0.50 -5.43
CA LEU A 57 6.18 -0.10 -4.21
C LEU A 57 5.87 -1.58 -4.49
N ARG A 58 6.69 -2.46 -3.92
CA ARG A 58 6.57 -3.91 -4.08
C ARG A 58 5.76 -4.46 -2.92
N LEU A 59 4.78 -5.30 -3.24
CA LEU A 59 3.93 -5.98 -2.28
C LEU A 59 4.47 -7.38 -2.01
N THR A 60 4.52 -7.79 -0.75
CA THR A 60 4.96 -9.13 -0.35
C THR A 60 3.96 -10.19 -0.80
N GLN A 61 2.67 -9.85 -0.80
CA GLN A 61 1.56 -10.71 -1.23
C GLN A 61 0.60 -10.03 -2.21
N ASN A 62 -0.23 -10.83 -2.89
CA ASN A 62 -1.26 -10.28 -3.76
C ASN A 62 -2.36 -9.67 -2.88
N PRO A 63 -2.83 -8.44 -3.15
CA PRO A 63 -3.95 -7.88 -2.41
C PRO A 63 -5.22 -8.70 -2.60
N ILE A 64 -6.03 -8.76 -1.55
CA ILE A 64 -7.36 -9.35 -1.59
C ILE A 64 -8.38 -8.22 -1.67
N VAL A 65 -9.28 -8.33 -2.62
CA VAL A 65 -10.38 -7.39 -2.84
C VAL A 65 -11.68 -8.09 -2.50
N GLU A 66 -12.40 -7.56 -1.54
CA GLU A 66 -13.73 -8.03 -1.17
C GLU A 66 -14.79 -7.20 -1.90
N VAL A 67 -15.78 -7.87 -2.50
CA VAL A 67 -16.86 -7.23 -3.27
C VAL A 67 -18.16 -7.46 -2.53
N ASP A 68 -18.87 -6.36 -2.27
CA ASP A 68 -20.25 -6.40 -1.79
C ASP A 68 -21.22 -6.37 -2.99
N PRO A 69 -21.92 -7.49 -3.29
CA PRO A 69 -22.81 -7.57 -4.44
C PRO A 69 -24.03 -6.65 -4.30
N SER A 70 -24.38 -6.21 -3.09
CA SER A 70 -25.57 -5.39 -2.82
C SER A 70 -25.31 -3.93 -3.17
N THR A 71 -24.12 -3.43 -2.86
CA THR A 71 -23.72 -2.03 -3.05
C THR A 71 -22.87 -1.82 -4.30
N ARG A 72 -22.33 -2.89 -4.89
CA ARG A 72 -21.33 -2.84 -5.97
C ARG A 72 -20.07 -2.06 -5.57
N GLU A 73 -19.76 -2.04 -4.29
CA GLU A 73 -18.52 -1.51 -3.75
C GLU A 73 -17.50 -2.65 -3.56
N CYS A 74 -16.23 -2.32 -3.71
CA CYS A 74 -15.13 -3.20 -3.40
C CYS A 74 -14.22 -2.59 -2.32
N GLU A 75 -13.68 -3.44 -1.46
CA GLU A 75 -12.78 -3.10 -0.37
C GLU A 75 -11.46 -3.83 -0.53
N ALA A 76 -10.35 -3.09 -0.53
CA ALA A 76 -9.02 -3.71 -0.50
C ALA A 76 -8.63 -4.02 0.95
N LEU A 77 -8.61 -5.31 1.28
CA LEU A 77 -8.39 -5.78 2.65
C LEU A 77 -7.00 -5.38 3.14
N GLY A 78 -6.94 -4.74 4.30
CA GLY A 78 -5.69 -4.27 4.91
C GLY A 78 -5.21 -2.90 4.42
N TRP A 79 -5.95 -2.23 3.52
CA TRP A 79 -5.57 -0.93 2.96
C TRP A 79 -6.51 0.22 3.32
N ASP A 80 -7.66 -0.07 3.93
CA ASP A 80 -8.73 0.90 4.23
C ASP A 80 -9.18 1.70 2.99
N ILE A 81 -9.24 1.02 1.84
CA ILE A 81 -9.68 1.59 0.57
C ILE A 81 -11.01 0.92 0.21
N ARG A 82 -12.04 1.75 0.02
CA ARG A 82 -13.33 1.35 -0.56
C ARG A 82 -13.59 2.16 -1.82
N MET A 83 -14.04 1.50 -2.88
CA MET A 83 -14.38 2.14 -4.13
C MET A 83 -15.45 1.37 -4.92
N PRO A 84 -16.16 2.02 -5.85
CA PRO A 84 -17.03 1.35 -6.80
C PRO A 84 -16.28 0.27 -7.60
N CYS A 85 -16.93 -0.88 -7.83
CA CYS A 85 -16.33 -2.01 -8.56
C CYS A 85 -15.94 -1.67 -10.00
N ASP A 86 -16.63 -0.73 -10.63
CA ASP A 86 -16.35 -0.23 -11.99
C ASP A 86 -15.09 0.65 -12.08
N LYS A 87 -14.47 0.98 -10.94
CA LYS A 87 -13.23 1.75 -10.83
C LYS A 87 -12.05 0.92 -10.34
N VAL A 88 -12.20 -0.40 -10.22
CA VAL A 88 -11.19 -1.30 -9.64
C VAL A 88 -9.84 -1.25 -10.38
N GLU A 89 -9.82 -0.85 -11.65
CA GLU A 89 -8.59 -0.62 -12.41
C GLU A 89 -7.71 0.48 -11.80
N ASN A 90 -8.31 1.41 -11.04
CA ASN A 90 -7.61 2.47 -10.31
C ASN A 90 -7.10 2.01 -8.94
N LEU A 91 -7.39 0.78 -8.50
CA LEU A 91 -7.01 0.29 -7.18
C LEU A 91 -5.51 0.43 -6.91
N SER A 92 -4.66 0.07 -7.88
CA SER A 92 -3.20 0.24 -7.74
C SER A 92 -2.79 1.68 -7.43
N LYS A 93 -3.47 2.65 -8.05
CA LYS A 93 -3.20 4.08 -7.87
C LYS A 93 -3.65 4.53 -6.49
N GLU A 94 -4.83 4.11 -6.04
CA GLU A 94 -5.32 4.45 -4.71
C GLU A 94 -4.49 3.80 -3.60
N MET A 95 -4.03 2.56 -3.79
CA MET A 95 -3.09 1.91 -2.87
C MET A 95 -1.77 2.69 -2.76
N ALA A 96 -1.17 3.06 -3.89
CA ALA A 96 0.06 3.85 -3.91
C ALA A 96 -0.15 5.23 -3.24
N ARG A 97 -1.26 5.91 -3.53
CA ARG A 97 -1.63 7.20 -2.92
C ARG A 97 -1.81 7.08 -1.41
N ARG A 98 -2.53 6.06 -0.94
CA ARG A 98 -2.76 5.80 0.49
C ARG A 98 -1.45 5.53 1.23
N PHE A 99 -0.58 4.70 0.65
CA PHE A 99 0.75 4.44 1.20
C PHE A 99 1.57 5.74 1.33
N LEU A 100 1.62 6.56 0.28
CA LEU A 100 2.37 7.82 0.30
C LEU A 100 1.82 8.86 1.28
N ASP A 101 0.50 8.96 1.42
CA ASP A 101 -0.14 9.84 2.41
C ASP A 101 0.26 9.44 3.84
N LEU A 102 0.10 8.16 4.18
CA LEU A 102 0.47 7.64 5.49
C LEU A 102 1.99 7.73 5.73
N PHE A 103 2.81 7.44 4.71
CA PHE A 103 4.26 7.60 4.78
C PHE A 103 4.65 9.04 5.10
N SER A 104 4.08 10.03 4.39
CA SER A 104 4.36 11.44 4.64
C SER A 104 3.92 11.89 6.03
N LYS A 105 2.78 11.40 6.52
CA LYS A 105 2.32 11.66 7.89
C LYS A 105 3.20 10.98 8.94
N ALA A 106 3.67 9.77 8.67
CA ALA A 106 4.56 9.02 9.54
C ALA A 106 5.90 9.75 9.70
N ASP A 107 6.50 10.14 8.58
CA ASP A 107 7.75 10.90 8.51
C ASP A 107 7.64 12.23 9.27
N ALA A 108 6.51 12.92 9.16
CA ALA A 108 6.25 14.14 9.88
C ALA A 108 5.78 13.95 11.34
N GLY A 109 5.66 12.72 11.85
CA GLY A 109 5.17 12.43 13.19
C GLY A 109 3.70 12.79 13.45
N ARG A 110 2.88 12.91 12.40
CA ARG A 110 1.49 13.41 12.43
C ARG A 110 0.41 12.35 12.28
N LEU A 111 0.76 11.06 12.35
CA LEU A 111 -0.24 9.98 12.30
C LEU A 111 -1.15 10.01 13.54
N THR A 112 -2.46 10.04 13.29
CA THR A 112 -3.47 9.75 14.31
C THR A 112 -3.43 8.28 14.75
N GLU A 113 -4.06 7.94 15.87
CA GLU A 113 -4.09 6.55 16.37
C GLU A 113 -4.69 5.57 15.36
N ALA A 114 -5.83 5.94 14.74
CA ALA A 114 -6.45 5.13 13.70
C ALA A 114 -5.52 4.94 12.50
N GLU A 115 -4.86 6.01 12.04
CA GLU A 115 -3.91 5.94 10.91
C GLU A 115 -2.66 5.13 11.24
N ARG A 116 -2.19 5.11 12.50
CA ARG A 116 -1.08 4.24 12.93
C ARG A 116 -1.45 2.77 12.76
N SER A 117 -2.66 2.38 13.15
CA SER A 117 -3.13 1.01 12.95
C SER A 117 -3.20 0.66 11.46
N SER A 118 -3.75 1.54 10.63
CA SER A 118 -3.74 1.37 9.16
C SER A 118 -2.34 1.26 8.59
N TRP A 119 -1.43 2.12 9.05
CA TRP A 119 -0.05 2.16 8.60
C TRP A 119 0.69 0.85 8.90
N LEU A 120 0.56 0.31 10.11
CA LEU A 120 1.16 -0.97 10.48
C LEU A 120 0.65 -2.12 9.60
N LYS A 121 -0.67 -2.19 9.36
CA LYS A 121 -1.24 -3.21 8.47
C LYS A 121 -0.68 -3.13 7.05
N ILE A 122 -0.52 -1.91 6.53
CA ILE A 122 0.06 -1.72 5.19
C ILE A 122 1.53 -2.12 5.19
N LEU A 123 2.29 -1.81 6.24
CA LEU A 123 3.70 -2.21 6.37
C LEU A 123 3.89 -3.73 6.32
N ASP A 124 2.96 -4.52 6.85
CA ASP A 124 2.98 -6.00 6.74
C ASP A 124 2.83 -6.51 5.29
N HIS A 125 2.33 -5.67 4.39
CA HIS A 125 2.04 -6.03 2.99
C HIS A 125 3.06 -5.48 1.99
N VAL A 126 3.99 -4.62 2.41
CA VAL A 126 4.94 -3.95 1.52
C VAL A 126 6.38 -4.31 1.85
N ASP A 127 7.21 -4.38 0.81
CA ASP A 127 8.66 -4.42 0.98
C ASP A 127 9.17 -2.99 1.24
N PHE A 128 9.07 -2.56 2.50
CA PHE A 128 9.47 -1.21 2.91
C PHE A 128 10.97 -0.95 2.75
N VAL A 129 11.80 -2.00 2.85
CA VAL A 129 13.25 -1.90 2.64
C VAL A 129 13.55 -1.58 1.19
N ALA A 130 12.95 -2.32 0.25
CA ALA A 130 13.10 -2.03 -1.18
C ALA A 130 12.56 -0.64 -1.54
N PHE A 131 11.42 -0.23 -0.98
CA PHE A 131 10.90 1.12 -1.17
C PHE A 131 11.87 2.20 -0.67
N SER A 132 12.45 2.01 0.51
CA SER A 132 13.40 2.96 1.10
C SER A 132 14.67 3.08 0.27
N ILE A 133 15.20 1.96 -0.23
CA ILE A 133 16.34 1.94 -1.16
C ILE A 133 16.00 2.68 -2.46
N ASP A 134 14.83 2.40 -3.05
CA ASP A 134 14.40 3.06 -4.29
C ASP A 134 14.22 4.58 -4.09
N ARG A 135 13.81 5.03 -2.91
CA ARG A 135 13.64 6.46 -2.59
C ARG A 135 14.93 7.15 -2.12
N ALA A 136 15.92 6.39 -1.64
CA ALA A 136 17.16 6.95 -1.14
C ALA A 136 17.85 7.82 -2.18
N ALA A 137 18.33 8.98 -1.73
CA ALA A 137 19.14 9.87 -2.55
C ALA A 137 20.51 9.22 -2.81
N PRO A 138 21.08 9.38 -4.01
CA PRO A 138 22.47 9.00 -4.26
C PRO A 138 23.43 9.75 -3.32
N HIS A 139 24.47 9.06 -2.86
CA HIS A 139 25.53 9.62 -2.03
C HIS A 139 26.72 10.00 -2.90
N TYR A 140 27.32 11.15 -2.64
CA TYR A 140 28.59 11.48 -3.29
C TYR A 140 29.69 10.59 -2.70
N LEU A 141 30.38 9.84 -3.57
CA LEU A 141 31.51 8.99 -3.22
C LEU A 141 32.66 9.25 -4.19
N GLU A 142 33.88 9.15 -3.67
CA GLU A 142 35.11 9.22 -4.44
C GLU A 142 35.78 7.85 -4.48
N GLY A 143 36.51 7.59 -5.55
CA GLY A 143 37.23 6.34 -5.73
C GLY A 143 38.21 6.40 -6.87
N THR A 144 38.95 5.29 -7.02
CA THR A 144 39.88 5.06 -8.12
C THR A 144 39.36 3.87 -8.94
N LEU A 145 39.28 4.04 -10.26
CA LEU A 145 38.95 2.93 -11.14
C LEU A 145 40.19 2.03 -11.28
N GLU A 146 40.19 0.85 -10.66
CA GLU A 146 41.36 -0.05 -10.76
C GLU A 146 41.42 -0.75 -12.11
N ARG A 147 40.26 -1.24 -12.59
CA ARG A 147 40.12 -1.90 -13.88
C ARG A 147 38.69 -1.85 -14.36
N MET A 148 38.51 -1.81 -15.68
CA MET A 148 37.19 -1.87 -16.33
C MET A 148 36.85 -3.27 -16.85
N GLU A 149 37.84 -3.99 -17.38
CA GLU A 149 37.67 -5.33 -17.97
C GLU A 149 38.69 -6.33 -17.40
N PRO A 150 38.37 -7.64 -17.35
CA PRO A 150 37.09 -8.28 -17.72
C PRO A 150 35.99 -8.08 -16.65
N VAL A 151 36.35 -7.51 -15.50
CA VAL A 151 35.46 -7.21 -14.39
C VAL A 151 35.79 -5.82 -13.91
N CYS A 152 34.77 -4.95 -13.84
CA CYS A 152 34.93 -3.61 -13.30
C CYS A 152 35.19 -3.67 -11.79
N ILE A 153 36.31 -3.10 -11.35
CA ILE A 153 36.67 -2.96 -9.94
C ILE A 153 36.99 -1.50 -9.65
N VAL A 154 36.37 -1.01 -8.59
CA VAL A 154 36.60 0.32 -8.02
C VAL A 154 37.17 0.13 -6.63
N GLU A 155 38.21 0.88 -6.29
CA GLU A 155 38.63 1.09 -4.92
C GLU A 155 38.04 2.41 -4.45
N TRP A 156 37.14 2.37 -3.46
CA TRP A 156 36.54 3.57 -2.89
C TRP A 156 37.52 4.26 -1.95
N HIS A 157 37.26 5.53 -1.62
CA HIS A 157 38.15 6.35 -0.78
C HIS A 157 38.42 5.78 0.63
N ASP A 158 37.56 4.89 1.12
CA ASP A 158 37.73 4.17 2.40
C ASP A 158 38.65 2.94 2.29
N GLY A 159 39.17 2.67 1.09
CA GLY A 159 39.98 1.50 0.76
C GLY A 159 39.17 0.25 0.44
N GLU A 160 37.83 0.29 0.48
CA GLU A 160 37.01 -0.86 0.11
C GLU A 160 37.09 -1.10 -1.41
N ARG A 161 37.49 -2.30 -1.79
CA ARG A 161 37.49 -2.75 -3.18
C ARG A 161 36.19 -3.44 -3.52
N GLN A 162 35.46 -2.85 -4.46
CA GLN A 162 34.15 -3.36 -4.84
C GLN A 162 34.12 -3.76 -6.32
N ARG A 163 33.57 -4.96 -6.56
CA ARG A 163 33.20 -5.40 -7.92
C ARG A 163 31.89 -4.72 -8.31
N ILE A 164 31.90 -4.04 -9.45
CA ILE A 164 30.73 -3.35 -9.99
C ILE A 164 30.05 -4.22 -11.04
N ASP A 165 28.72 -4.31 -10.98
CA ASP A 165 27.93 -5.00 -12.01
C ASP A 165 28.13 -4.32 -13.37
N TRP A 166 28.20 -5.12 -14.44
CA TRP A 166 28.49 -4.61 -15.78
C TRP A 166 27.49 -3.54 -16.24
N GLN A 167 26.20 -3.66 -15.92
CA GLN A 167 25.20 -2.67 -16.35
C GLN A 167 25.46 -1.29 -15.72
N VAL A 168 25.91 -1.28 -14.47
CA VAL A 168 26.27 -0.08 -13.73
C VAL A 168 27.64 0.45 -14.16
N ALA A 169 28.60 -0.46 -14.39
CA ALA A 169 29.97 -0.13 -14.77
C ALA A 169 30.06 0.71 -16.05
N ARG A 170 29.07 0.62 -16.94
CA ARG A 170 28.97 1.46 -18.15
C ARG A 170 29.06 2.96 -17.87
N ALA A 171 28.68 3.39 -16.66
CA ALA A 171 28.86 4.78 -16.23
C ALA A 171 30.34 5.22 -16.31
N PHE A 172 31.28 4.33 -16.03
CA PHE A 172 32.73 4.56 -16.07
C PHE A 172 33.36 4.51 -17.47
N SER A 173 32.57 4.40 -18.54
CA SER A 173 33.09 4.24 -19.90
C SER A 173 34.04 5.34 -20.38
N ALA A 174 34.01 6.52 -19.75
CA ALA A 174 34.93 7.62 -20.05
C ALA A 174 36.24 7.61 -19.22
N LEU A 175 36.32 6.77 -18.18
CA LEU A 175 37.47 6.68 -17.28
C LEU A 175 38.47 5.62 -17.76
N ARG A 176 39.72 5.77 -17.33
CA ARG A 176 40.81 4.81 -17.50
C ARG A 176 41.16 4.17 -16.17
N ALA A 177 41.80 3.01 -16.23
CA ALA A 177 42.39 2.39 -15.05
C ALA A 177 43.43 3.35 -14.42
N GLY A 178 43.32 3.58 -13.11
CA GLY A 178 44.12 4.53 -12.34
C GLY A 178 43.46 5.91 -12.18
N ASP A 179 42.41 6.24 -12.93
CA ASP A 179 41.76 7.55 -12.80
C ASP A 179 41.04 7.66 -11.45
N GLN A 180 41.27 8.78 -10.76
CA GLN A 180 40.49 9.19 -9.60
C GLN A 180 39.24 9.92 -10.05
N PHE A 181 38.12 9.61 -9.40
CA PHE A 181 36.82 10.18 -9.76
C PHE A 181 35.95 10.44 -8.54
N GLY A 182 35.03 11.39 -8.68
CA GLY A 182 33.88 11.59 -7.80
C GLY A 182 32.59 11.25 -8.54
N ALA A 183 31.61 10.66 -7.87
CA ALA A 183 30.32 10.32 -8.47
C ALA A 183 29.19 10.31 -7.44
N TYR A 184 27.96 10.48 -7.90
CA TYR A 184 26.77 10.24 -7.10
C TYR A 184 26.35 8.79 -7.26
N VAL A 185 26.46 8.02 -6.18
CA VAL A 185 26.30 6.58 -6.15
C VAL A 185 25.05 6.22 -5.34
N LYS A 186 24.14 5.49 -5.97
CA LYS A 186 22.98 4.92 -5.27
C LYS A 186 23.35 3.54 -4.74
N LEU A 187 23.29 3.40 -3.42
CA LEU A 187 23.55 2.15 -2.73
C LEU A 187 22.25 1.39 -2.50
N GLY A 188 22.31 0.08 -2.72
CA GLY A 188 21.24 -0.86 -2.43
C GLY A 188 21.44 -1.55 -1.08
N LYS A 189 20.73 -2.67 -0.91
CA LYS A 189 20.95 -3.56 0.22
C LYS A 189 22.41 -4.03 0.25
N ASP A 190 22.98 -4.13 1.45
CA ASP A 190 24.34 -4.61 1.71
C ASP A 190 25.42 -3.78 0.98
N ASN A 191 25.20 -2.46 0.86
CA ASN A 191 26.07 -1.50 0.16
C ASN A 191 26.37 -1.84 -1.32
N SER A 192 25.54 -2.69 -1.94
CA SER A 192 25.66 -3.00 -3.37
C SER A 192 25.36 -1.76 -4.23
N VAL A 193 26.25 -1.43 -5.17
CA VAL A 193 26.01 -0.27 -6.05
C VAL A 193 24.90 -0.56 -7.06
N ARG A 194 23.90 0.32 -7.11
CA ARG A 194 22.71 0.19 -7.98
C ARG A 194 22.71 1.16 -9.15
N SER A 195 23.17 2.38 -8.95
CA SER A 195 23.39 3.34 -10.03
C SER A 195 24.56 4.25 -9.71
N ILE A 196 25.20 4.75 -10.77
CA ILE A 196 26.29 5.72 -10.70
C ILE A 196 25.94 6.83 -11.67
N GLU A 197 25.93 8.06 -11.18
CA GLU A 197 25.48 9.23 -11.89
C GLU A 197 26.50 10.37 -11.72
N ARG A 198 26.57 11.25 -12.72
CA ARG A 198 27.37 12.50 -12.67
C ARG A 198 28.84 12.26 -12.26
N ILE A 199 29.51 11.38 -13.00
CA ILE A 199 30.94 11.13 -12.81
C ILE A 199 31.73 12.38 -13.16
N VAL A 200 32.68 12.74 -12.30
CA VAL A 200 33.63 13.83 -12.47
C VAL A 200 35.03 13.27 -12.27
N LEU A 201 35.93 13.55 -13.20
CA LEU A 201 37.36 13.26 -13.04
C LEU A 201 37.94 14.21 -11.98
N LEU A 202 38.63 13.64 -11.00
CA LEU A 202 39.37 14.42 -10.02
C LEU A 202 40.78 14.63 -10.57
N ALA A 203 41.28 15.87 -10.47
CA ALA A 203 42.64 16.16 -10.87
C ALA A 203 43.59 15.39 -9.94
N THR A 204 44.43 14.54 -10.51
CA THR A 204 45.63 14.08 -9.82
C THR A 204 46.58 15.26 -9.77
N ASP A 205 46.84 15.78 -8.57
CA ASP A 205 47.94 16.72 -8.37
C ASP A 205 49.22 16.02 -8.86
N GLY A 206 49.73 16.49 -9.99
CA GLY A 206 50.96 15.99 -10.58
C GLY A 206 52.14 16.38 -9.69
N GLU A 207 52.64 15.43 -8.91
CA GLU A 207 54.02 15.42 -8.44
C GLU A 207 54.92 14.69 -9.45
#